data_AF-A0A6L6CVM1-F1
#
_entry.id   AF-A0A6L6CVM1-F1
#
_cell.length_a   1.000
_cell.length_b   1.000
_cell.length_c   1.000
_cell.angle_alpha   90.00
_cell.angle_beta   90.00
_cell.angle_gamma   90.00
#
_symmetry.space_group_name_H-M   'P 1'
#
loop_
_entity.id
_entity.type
_entity.pdbx_description
1 polymer ?
#
loop_
_entity_poly.entity_id
_entity_poly.type
_entity_poly.pdbx_seq_one_letter_code
_entity_poly.pdbx_strand_id
1 'polypeptide(L)' 'MPGPLILVVILLSFPIIVGLSTAALAGVIGYFLNRDAEIRYEGSELLDTNI' A
#
# COMPACT_ATOMS: atom_id res chain seq x y z
N MET A 1 -9.28 -7.11 -35.71
CA MET A 1 -8.01 -6.42 -35.44
C MET A 1 -7.84 -6.24 -33.93
N PRO A 2 -7.25 -7.21 -33.23
CA PRO A 2 -7.20 -7.21 -31.76
C PRO A 2 -6.23 -6.17 -31.16
N GLY A 3 -5.18 -5.78 -31.89
CA GLY A 3 -4.11 -4.89 -31.40
C GLY A 3 -4.60 -3.57 -30.79
N PRO A 4 -5.42 -2.77 -31.50
CA PRO A 4 -5.93 -1.51 -30.95
C PRO A 4 -6.77 -1.67 -29.68
N LEU A 5 -7.55 -2.74 -29.58
CA LEU A 5 -8.37 -3.03 -28.38
C LEU A 5 -7.48 -3.34 -27.17
N ILE A 6 -6.42 -4.12 -27.36
CA ILE A 6 -5.46 -4.45 -26.30
C ILE A 6 -4.78 -3.17 -25.80
N LEU A 7 -4.38 -2.28 -26.72
CA LEU A 7 -3.76 -1.00 -26.37
C LEU A 7 -4.67 -0.12 -25.50
N VAL A 8 -5.95 -0.01 -25.85
CA VAL A 8 -6.93 0.76 -25.07
C VAL A 8 -7.09 0.18 -23.68
N VAL A 9 -7.20 -1.14 -23.55
CA VAL A 9 -7.32 -1.80 -22.24
C VAL A 9 -6.09 -1.54 -21.37
N ILE A 10 -4.88 -1.65 -21.94
CA ILE A 10 -3.64 -1.38 -21.20
C ILE A 10 -3.58 0.09 -20.77
N LEU A 11 -3.89 1.02 -21.67
CA LEU A 11 -3.80 2.47 -21.38
C LEU A 11 -4.74 2.88 -20.24
N LEU A 12 -5.95 2.32 -20.20
CA LEU A 12 -6.92 2.61 -19.14
C LEU A 12 -6.60 1.91 -17.82
N SER A 13 -6.09 0.68 -17.87
CA SER A 13 -5.79 -0.11 -16.66
C SER A 13 -4.49 0.32 -15.99
N PHE A 14 -3.48 0.75 -16.75
CA PHE A 14 -2.16 1.11 -16.24
C PHE A 14 -2.18 2.15 -15.10
N PRO A 15 -2.80 3.34 -15.23
CA PRO A 15 -2.77 4.34 -14.16
C PRO A 15 -3.51 3.87 -12.90
N ILE A 16 -4.55 3.03 -13.06
CA ILE A 16 -5.31 2.48 -11.93
C ILE A 16 -4.46 1.47 -11.18
N ILE A 17 -3.85 0.53 -11.90
CA ILE A 17 -3.00 -0.52 -11.30
C ILE A 17 -1.79 0.11 -10.63
N VAL A 18 -1.07 0.98 -11.34
CA VAL A 18 0.13 1.63 -10.79
C VAL A 18 -0.24 2.54 -9.62
N GLY A 19 -1.25 3.39 -9.77
CA GLY A 19 -1.70 4.29 -8.71
C GLY A 19 -2.12 3.53 -7.44
N LEU A 20 -3.03 2.57 -7.57
CA LEU A 20 -3.55 1.83 -6.40
C LEU A 20 -2.54 0.85 -5.80
N SER A 21 -1.62 0.29 -6.60
CA SER A 21 -0.59 -0.62 -6.08
C SER A 21 0.32 0.05 -5.03
N THR A 22 0.55 1.36 -5.15
CA THR A 22 1.34 2.11 -4.17
C THR A 22 0.64 2.23 -2.82
N ALA A 23 -0.68 2.40 -2.80
CA ALA A 23 -1.46 2.42 -1.56
C ALA A 23 -1.45 1.05 -0.86
N ALA A 24 -1.60 -0.03 -1.63
CA ALA A 24 -1.46 -1.38 -1.10
C ALA A 24 -0.06 -1.63 -0.51
N LEU A 25 0.99 -1.24 -1.23
CA LEU A 25 2.37 -1.36 -0.77
C LEU A 25 2.62 -0.54 0.51
N ALA A 26 2.13 0.70 0.55
CA ALA A 26 2.23 1.56 1.73
C ALA A 26 1.51 0.95 2.94
N GLY A 27 0.34 0.35 2.75
CA GLY A 27 -0.39 -0.37 3.80
C GLY A 27 0.40 -1.56 4.34
N VAL A 28 0.99 -2.37 3.45
CA VAL A 28 1.81 -3.53 3.85
C VAL A 28 3.04 -3.09 4.63
N ILE A 29 3.80 -2.12 4.11
CA ILE A 29 5.00 -1.60 4.78
C ILE A 29 4.62 -0.97 6.12
N GLY A 30 3.59 -0.12 6.13
CA GLY A 30 3.10 0.54 7.35
C GLY A 30 2.70 -0.45 8.44
N TYR A 31 2.02 -1.54 8.08
CA TYR A 31 1.66 -2.60 9.03
C TYR A 31 2.90 -3.24 9.69
N PHE A 32 3.91 -3.62 8.89
CA PHE A 32 5.12 -4.22 9.45
C PHE A 32 5.91 -3.25 10.32
N LEU A 33 6.00 -1.98 9.91
CA LEU A 33 6.65 -0.93 10.71
C LEU A 33 5.91 -0.67 12.02
N ASN A 34 4.58 -0.64 11.99
CA ASN A 34 3.78 -0.44 13.19
C ASN A 34 3.97 -1.62 14.17
N ARG A 35 3.86 -2.85 13.69
CA ARG A 35 4.08 -4.05 14.52
C ARG A 35 5.48 -4.11 15.13
N ASP A 36 6.51 -3.69 14.38
CA ASP A 36 7.88 -3.60 14.91
C ASP A 36 7.99 -2.52 16.00
N ALA A 37 7.31 -1.39 15.84
CA ALA A 37 7.26 -0.36 16.87
C ALA A 37 6.54 -0.85 18.14
N GLU A 38 5.41 -1.56 18.01
CA GLU A 38 4.69 -2.15 19.15
C GLU A 38 5.58 -3.07 19.99
N ILE A 39 6.33 -3.96 19.35
CA ILE A 39 7.23 -4.90 20.03
C ILE A 39 8.40 -4.16 20.70
N ARG A 40 8.97 -3.15 20.04
CA ARG A 40 10.13 -2.41 20.57
C ARG A 40 9.80 -1.52 21.76
N TYR A 41 8.56 -1.03 21.82
CA TYR A 41 8.11 -0.07 22.82
C TYR A 41 7.06 -0.68 23.76
N GLU A 42 7.09 -2.00 23.96
CA GLU A 42 6.19 -2.69 24.89
C GLU A 42 6.25 -2.07 26.30
N GLY A 43 5.08 -1.68 26.83
CA GLY A 43 4.96 -0.99 28.12
C GLY A 43 5.19 0.53 28.08
N SER A 44 5.38 1.12 26.90
CA SER A 44 5.47 2.57 26.71
C SER A 44 4.10 3.24 26.69
N GLU A 45 3.91 4.30 27.47
CA GLU A 45 2.70 5.16 27.44
C GLU A 45 2.45 5.82 26.07
N LEU A 46 3.49 5.90 25.24
CA LEU A 46 3.40 6.44 23.88
C LEU A 46 2.71 5.48 22.92
N LEU A 47 2.66 4.18 23.24
CA LEU A 47 1.91 3.20 22.44
C LEU A 47 0.39 3.45 22.56
N ASP A 48 -0.08 3.70 23.78
CA ASP A 48 -1.51 3.88 24.10
C ASP A 48 -2.08 5.19 23.53
N THR A 49 -1.21 6.17 23.26
CA THR A 49 -1.59 7.49 22.74
C THR A 49 -1.35 7.66 21.24
N ASN A 50 -0.80 6.63 20.57
CA ASN A 50 -0.55 6.62 19.14
C ASN A 50 -1.81 6.20 18.36
N ILE A 51 -2.72 7.16 18.19
CA ILE A 51 -3.92 7.08 17.32
C ILE A 51 -3.62 7.35 15.85
#